data_AF-A0A1D6I4N3-F1
#
_entry.id   AF-A0A1D6I4N3-F1
#
_cell.length_a   1.000
_cell.length_b   1.000
_cell.length_c   1.000
_cell.angle_alpha   90.00
_cell.angle_beta   90.00
_cell.angle_gamma   90.00
#
_symmetry.space_group_name_H-M   'P 1'
#
loop_
_entity.id
_entity.type
_entity.pdbx_description
1 polymer ?
#
loop_
_entity_poly.entity_id
_entity_poly.type
_entity_poly.pdbx_seq_one_letter_code
_entity_poly.pdbx_strand_id
1 'polypeptide(L)'
;MALARLRLLDRYGLLSPALSATALRSLGDLRALCTLSTTLRSGAGEDEIERIRREFDDAKRNYLSIPAAIKDMPKMNPQGIYVNKNVKLDDLQVYGFDYDYTLSHYSEHLQCLIYDLAKRHLVNELKYPESCLQYEYDRTFPIRGLYYDRLKGCLLKLDFFGSIEPDGCFFGRQRLSLSEIKELYGTRHIGRDQARHLVGLMDVFCFSEACLIADIVQHFIDAKLEFDPSYIYEDVNQSIQHVHRSGLIHRQILSEPEKFLIKKSQVFRFLKMLKEKGKKLFLLTNSPFYFVDGGMRYLLEVLFLNLNLLNVACQRNMKNIFAYSNILCIDYFHNLVGQDQHFDGNSWRELFDVVIAQANKPTFYNSDHPFRVYDTQKDTLTFTAVDKFLPDQVYYHGCLKSFLQITKWKGSEVIYFGDHLLSDLRGPSKAGWRTAAVIRELEDEIEIQNGDSYRFQQAKLSIIHDLLGKVHAAVVSTEKGQVYKALLNELNAERRQCRSGMRDLFNTSFGATFLTDTGRESSFSYHIHQYADIYTSKLENFLSYAPESWLHPPHDIKIMPHNAKVPASLFSTS
;
A
#
# COMPACT_ATOMS: atom_id res chain seq x y z
N MET A 1 59.87 3.42 8.15
CA MET A 1 60.63 2.54 9.07
C MET A 1 61.83 1.84 8.42
N ALA A 2 61.74 1.28 7.21
CA ALA A 2 62.86 0.55 6.56
C ALA A 2 64.13 1.41 6.29
N LEU A 3 63.96 2.68 5.86
CA LEU A 3 65.08 3.59 5.57
C LEU A 3 65.91 3.97 6.81
N ALA A 4 65.26 4.04 7.98
CA ALA A 4 65.91 4.35 9.25
C ALA A 4 66.75 3.16 9.75
N ARG A 5 66.32 1.92 9.50
CA ARG A 5 67.07 0.70 9.81
C ARG A 5 68.31 0.53 8.92
N LEU A 6 68.18 0.79 7.60
CA LEU A 6 69.32 0.71 6.67
C LEU A 6 70.41 1.76 6.94
N ARG A 7 70.02 3.00 7.26
CA ARG A 7 70.96 4.07 7.68
C ARG A 7 71.59 3.84 9.06
N LEU A 8 70.99 2.96 9.87
CA LEU A 8 71.59 2.52 11.13
C LEU A 8 72.66 1.46 10.85
N LEU A 9 72.35 0.45 10.04
CA LEU A 9 73.25 -0.66 9.69
C LEU A 9 74.50 -0.20 8.94
N ASP A 10 74.39 0.79 8.06
CA ASP A 10 75.50 1.41 7.35
C ASP A 10 76.43 2.20 8.30
N ARG A 11 75.85 2.87 9.32
CA ARG A 11 76.61 3.58 10.36
C ARG A 11 77.42 2.67 11.29
N TYR A 12 77.04 1.40 11.39
CA TYR A 12 77.74 0.39 12.19
C TYR A 12 78.70 -0.49 11.35
N GLY A 13 78.92 -0.18 10.06
CA GLY A 13 79.89 -0.90 9.23
C GLY A 13 79.49 -2.34 8.88
N LEU A 14 78.21 -2.70 9.02
CA LEU A 14 77.69 -4.05 8.82
C LEU A 14 77.26 -4.33 7.36
N LEU A 15 77.51 -3.40 6.44
CA LEU A 15 77.21 -3.51 5.01
C LEU A 15 78.50 -3.34 4.21
N SER A 16 78.69 -4.15 3.16
CA SER A 16 79.85 -3.98 2.29
C SER A 16 79.72 -2.69 1.44
N PRO A 17 80.83 -2.03 1.06
CA PRO A 17 80.79 -0.75 0.35
C PRO A 17 80.02 -0.79 -0.98
N ALA A 18 80.06 -1.92 -1.67
CA ALA A 18 79.33 -2.17 -2.92
C ALA A 18 77.82 -2.35 -2.72
N LEU A 19 77.38 -2.89 -1.58
CA LEU A 19 75.97 -3.07 -1.23
C LEU A 19 75.33 -1.77 -0.73
N SER A 20 76.08 -0.91 -0.03
CA SER A 20 75.59 0.36 0.51
C SER A 20 75.22 1.37 -0.61
N ALA A 21 76.10 1.56 -1.60
CA ALA A 21 75.86 2.50 -2.70
C ALA A 21 74.71 2.06 -3.63
N THR A 22 74.56 0.75 -3.85
CA THR A 22 73.53 0.18 -4.74
C THR A 22 72.15 0.15 -4.08
N ALA A 23 72.08 -0.13 -2.78
CA ALA A 23 70.83 -0.14 -2.02
C ALA A 23 70.29 1.28 -1.75
N LEU A 24 71.17 2.27 -1.51
CA LEU A 24 70.74 3.67 -1.31
C LEU A 24 70.28 4.34 -2.61
N ARG A 25 70.85 3.99 -3.77
CA ARG A 25 70.36 4.44 -5.09
C ARG A 25 69.00 3.84 -5.44
N SER A 26 68.81 2.53 -5.29
CA SER A 26 67.52 1.89 -5.60
C SER A 26 66.36 2.36 -4.72
N LEU A 27 66.65 2.73 -3.45
CA LEU A 27 65.67 3.33 -2.54
C LEU A 27 65.39 4.82 -2.82
N GLY A 28 66.35 5.56 -3.39
CA GLY A 28 66.14 6.91 -3.92
C GLY A 28 65.20 6.91 -5.12
N ASP A 29 65.39 5.96 -6.03
CA ASP A 29 64.51 5.74 -7.20
C ASP A 29 63.12 5.24 -6.78
N LEU A 30 63.00 4.40 -5.75
CA LEU A 30 61.71 4.00 -5.17
C LEU A 30 60.95 5.17 -4.52
N ARG A 31 61.67 6.14 -3.93
CA ARG A 31 61.05 7.38 -3.41
C ARG A 31 60.59 8.28 -4.56
N ALA A 32 61.38 8.43 -5.62
CA ALA A 32 60.99 9.17 -6.82
C ALA A 32 59.78 8.52 -7.51
N LEU A 33 59.76 7.18 -7.63
CA LEU A 33 58.65 6.40 -8.19
C LEU A 33 57.40 6.41 -7.29
N CYS A 34 57.54 6.40 -5.97
CA CYS A 34 56.40 6.61 -5.07
C CYS A 34 55.87 8.04 -5.20
N THR A 35 56.73 9.05 -5.26
CA THR A 35 56.31 10.45 -5.38
C THR A 35 55.61 10.67 -6.72
N LEU A 36 56.18 10.18 -7.84
CA LEU A 36 55.57 10.17 -9.17
C LEU A 36 54.27 9.35 -9.24
N SER A 37 54.18 8.18 -8.60
CA SER A 37 52.94 7.39 -8.50
C SER A 37 51.86 8.11 -7.69
N THR A 38 52.25 8.95 -6.73
CA THR A 38 51.31 9.74 -5.92
C THR A 38 50.84 10.99 -6.69
N THR A 39 51.71 11.66 -7.46
CA THR A 39 51.32 12.78 -8.36
C THR A 39 50.56 12.33 -9.62
N LEU A 40 50.85 11.15 -10.18
CA LEU A 40 50.09 10.56 -11.28
C LEU A 40 48.69 10.09 -10.83
N ARG A 41 48.56 9.58 -9.60
CA ARG A 41 47.25 9.21 -9.02
C ARG A 41 46.42 10.43 -8.60
N SER A 42 47.04 11.53 -8.16
CA SER A 42 46.32 12.75 -7.81
C SER A 42 45.70 13.45 -9.03
N GLY A 43 46.40 13.46 -10.18
CA GLY A 43 45.86 13.99 -11.44
C GLY A 43 44.75 13.12 -12.07
N ALA A 44 44.88 11.79 -12.01
CA ALA A 44 43.90 10.88 -12.61
C ALA A 44 42.50 10.95 -11.96
N GLY A 45 42.43 11.23 -10.65
CA GLY A 45 41.15 11.40 -9.95
C GLY A 45 40.48 12.75 -10.26
N GLU A 46 41.25 13.83 -10.40
CA GLU A 46 40.71 15.13 -10.83
C GLU A 46 40.21 15.08 -12.29
N ASP A 47 40.95 14.41 -13.18
CA ASP A 47 40.54 14.18 -14.57
C ASP A 47 39.25 13.34 -14.67
N GLU A 48 39.08 12.36 -13.78
CA GLU A 48 37.86 11.54 -13.70
C GLU A 48 36.66 12.33 -13.20
N ILE A 49 36.82 13.18 -12.19
CA ILE A 49 35.74 14.07 -11.73
C ILE A 49 35.35 15.08 -12.82
N GLU A 50 36.32 15.61 -13.57
CA GLU A 50 36.06 16.52 -14.70
C GLU A 50 35.39 15.81 -15.89
N ARG A 51 35.65 14.50 -16.08
CA ARG A 51 34.91 13.68 -17.04
C ARG A 51 33.45 13.50 -16.60
N ILE A 52 33.21 13.15 -15.33
CA ILE A 52 31.84 12.99 -14.80
C ILE A 52 31.08 14.33 -14.83
N ARG A 53 31.77 15.45 -14.61
CA ARG A 53 31.22 16.80 -14.79
C ARG A 53 30.71 17.02 -16.21
N ARG A 54 31.51 16.69 -17.22
CA ARG A 54 31.11 16.78 -18.63
C ARG A 54 29.92 15.86 -18.94
N GLU A 55 29.92 14.62 -18.44
CA GLU A 55 28.77 13.70 -18.57
C GLU A 55 27.50 14.30 -17.97
N PHE A 56 27.61 14.98 -16.82
CA PHE A 56 26.48 15.64 -16.17
C PHE A 56 25.96 16.85 -16.94
N ASP A 57 26.86 17.69 -17.48
CA ASP A 57 26.48 18.85 -18.31
C ASP A 57 25.85 18.40 -19.64
N ASP A 58 26.36 17.32 -20.24
CA ASP A 58 25.76 16.66 -21.40
C ASP A 58 24.37 16.12 -21.10
N ALA A 59 24.20 15.43 -19.96
CA ALA A 59 22.92 14.95 -19.51
C ALA A 59 21.91 16.10 -19.34
N LYS A 60 22.32 17.22 -18.74
CA LYS A 60 21.46 18.41 -18.60
C LYS A 60 21.00 18.96 -19.93
N ARG A 61 21.88 19.05 -20.94
CA ARG A 61 21.52 19.48 -22.30
C ARG A 61 20.55 18.49 -22.96
N ASN A 62 20.73 17.21 -22.69
CA ASN A 62 19.89 16.13 -23.20
C ASN A 62 18.58 15.92 -22.42
N TYR A 63 18.28 16.69 -21.36
CA TYR A 63 16.95 16.60 -20.72
C TYR A 63 15.81 16.88 -21.70
N LEU A 64 16.07 17.63 -22.77
CA LEU A 64 15.13 17.86 -23.87
C LEU A 64 14.76 16.59 -24.66
N SER A 65 15.58 15.54 -24.63
CA SER A 65 15.30 14.26 -25.32
C SER A 65 14.60 13.22 -24.45
N ILE A 66 14.56 13.42 -23.12
CA ILE A 66 13.83 12.54 -22.19
C ILE A 66 12.36 12.35 -22.61
N PRO A 67 11.60 13.38 -23.05
CA PRO A 67 10.22 13.20 -23.52
C PRO A 67 10.04 12.18 -24.65
N ALA A 68 11.05 11.98 -25.50
CA ALA A 68 11.01 10.94 -26.53
C ALA A 68 11.25 9.55 -25.90
N ALA A 69 12.30 9.41 -25.08
CA ALA A 69 12.66 8.14 -24.43
C ALA A 69 11.59 7.63 -23.45
N ILE A 70 10.83 8.52 -22.79
CA ILE A 70 9.74 8.09 -21.90
C ILE A 70 8.57 7.46 -22.66
N LYS A 71 8.41 7.71 -23.97
CA LYS A 71 7.34 7.04 -24.73
C LYS A 71 7.55 5.52 -24.79
N ASP A 72 8.80 5.09 -24.76
CA ASP A 72 9.18 3.69 -24.91
C ASP A 72 9.28 2.95 -23.57
N MET A 73 9.29 3.63 -22.41
CA MET A 73 9.27 2.88 -21.14
C MET A 73 7.90 2.20 -20.95
N PRO A 74 7.87 0.98 -20.38
CA PRO A 74 6.63 0.27 -20.13
C PRO A 74 5.77 1.04 -19.12
N LYS A 75 4.45 1.02 -19.33
CA LYS A 75 3.46 1.52 -18.38
C LYS A 75 2.89 0.35 -17.59
N MET A 76 2.59 0.58 -16.32
CA MET A 76 1.94 -0.41 -15.47
C MET A 76 0.42 -0.37 -15.72
N ASN A 77 -0.27 -1.50 -15.64
CA ASN A 77 -1.72 -1.54 -15.82
C ASN A 77 -2.45 -1.17 -14.51
N PRO A 78 -3.17 -0.03 -14.42
CA PRO A 78 -3.91 0.34 -13.21
C PRO A 78 -4.91 -0.72 -12.74
N GLN A 79 -5.49 -1.47 -13.70
CA GLN A 79 -6.48 -2.53 -13.46
C GLN A 79 -5.84 -3.92 -13.37
N GLY A 80 -4.53 -3.99 -13.13
CA GLY A 80 -3.79 -5.25 -13.04
C GLY A 80 -3.97 -5.99 -11.71
N ILE A 81 -3.67 -7.29 -11.72
CA ILE A 81 -3.41 -8.07 -10.51
C ILE A 81 -1.90 -8.18 -10.33
N TYR A 82 -1.42 -7.69 -9.18
CA TYR A 82 -0.01 -7.67 -8.83
C TYR A 82 0.31 -8.81 -7.87
N VAL A 83 1.47 -9.44 -8.07
CA VAL A 83 1.76 -10.77 -7.50
C VAL A 83 2.99 -10.71 -6.60
N ASN A 84 2.81 -11.09 -5.34
CA ASN A 84 3.91 -11.28 -4.38
C ASN A 84 4.33 -12.74 -4.26
N LYS A 85 3.37 -13.67 -4.37
CA LYS A 85 3.60 -15.12 -4.36
C LYS A 85 2.83 -15.77 -5.48
N ASN A 86 3.35 -16.86 -6.03
CA ASN A 86 2.70 -17.61 -7.10
C ASN A 86 1.28 -18.03 -6.70
N VAL A 87 0.30 -17.70 -7.55
CA VAL A 87 -1.10 -18.13 -7.39
C VAL A 87 -1.59 -18.67 -8.72
N LYS A 88 -1.96 -19.95 -8.75
CA LYS A 88 -2.64 -20.56 -9.89
C LYS A 88 -4.14 -20.52 -9.61
N LEU A 89 -4.90 -19.81 -10.44
CA LEU A 89 -6.32 -19.55 -10.18
C LEU A 89 -7.17 -20.83 -10.24
N ASP A 90 -6.74 -21.82 -11.03
CA ASP A 90 -7.43 -23.10 -11.18
C ASP A 90 -7.40 -23.96 -9.91
N ASP A 91 -6.32 -23.86 -9.13
CA ASP A 91 -6.13 -24.61 -7.89
C ASP A 91 -7.07 -24.10 -6.78
N LEU A 92 -7.61 -22.88 -6.91
CA LEU A 92 -8.52 -22.27 -5.95
C LEU A 92 -9.93 -22.85 -6.09
N GLN A 93 -10.46 -23.45 -5.03
CA GLN A 93 -11.82 -24.00 -4.98
C GLN A 93 -12.77 -23.16 -4.14
N VAL A 94 -12.24 -22.36 -3.21
CA VAL A 94 -13.03 -21.61 -2.22
C VAL A 94 -12.59 -20.15 -2.19
N TYR A 95 -13.56 -19.25 -2.27
CA TYR A 95 -13.38 -17.80 -2.34
C TYR A 95 -14.11 -17.15 -1.15
N GLY A 96 -13.34 -16.57 -0.24
CA GLY A 96 -13.86 -15.83 0.89
C GLY A 96 -13.72 -14.33 0.70
N PHE A 97 -14.70 -13.56 1.16
CA PHE A 97 -14.73 -12.12 1.00
C PHE A 97 -15.00 -11.43 2.34
N ASP A 98 -14.34 -10.30 2.57
CA ASP A 98 -14.91 -9.26 3.44
C ASP A 98 -16.01 -8.47 2.71
N TYR A 99 -16.83 -7.76 3.48
CA TYR A 99 -17.86 -6.88 2.95
C TYR A 99 -17.35 -5.46 2.70
N ASP A 100 -17.01 -4.75 3.77
CA ASP A 100 -16.62 -3.35 3.74
C ASP A 100 -15.31 -3.14 2.96
N TYR A 101 -15.29 -2.15 2.07
CA TYR A 101 -14.17 -1.82 1.16
C TYR A 101 -13.64 -2.97 0.27
N THR A 102 -14.29 -4.13 0.30
CA THR A 102 -13.96 -5.31 -0.52
C THR A 102 -15.06 -5.64 -1.53
N LEU A 103 -16.25 -5.99 -1.05
CA LEU A 103 -17.45 -6.16 -1.89
C LEU A 103 -18.17 -4.82 -2.08
N SER A 104 -18.28 -4.06 -0.98
CA SER A 104 -18.95 -2.76 -0.92
C SER A 104 -17.90 -1.65 -0.93
N HIS A 105 -18.02 -0.73 -1.88
CA HIS A 105 -17.12 0.41 -1.99
C HIS A 105 -17.83 1.68 -1.61
N TYR A 106 -17.21 2.47 -0.73
CA TYR A 106 -17.79 3.72 -0.25
C TYR A 106 -17.29 4.94 -1.03
N SER A 107 -18.12 5.98 -1.10
CA SER A 107 -17.75 7.30 -1.60
C SER A 107 -16.97 8.08 -0.54
N GLU A 108 -16.42 9.24 -0.94
CA GLU A 108 -15.71 10.13 -0.01
C GLU A 108 -16.62 10.70 1.09
N HIS A 109 -17.94 10.73 0.88
CA HIS A 109 -18.90 11.23 1.87
C HIS A 109 -18.92 10.42 3.16
N LEU A 110 -18.51 9.14 3.12
CA LEU A 110 -18.46 8.31 4.32
C LEU A 110 -17.48 8.86 5.35
N GLN A 111 -16.29 9.30 4.92
CA GLN A 111 -15.29 9.82 5.84
C GLN A 111 -15.74 11.15 6.46
N CYS A 112 -16.37 12.03 5.67
CA CYS A 112 -16.96 13.26 6.21
C CYS A 112 -18.01 12.95 7.30
N LEU A 113 -18.87 11.96 7.07
CA LEU A 113 -19.89 11.55 8.04
C LEU A 113 -19.27 11.00 9.33
N ILE A 114 -18.28 10.10 9.23
CA ILE A 114 -17.60 9.51 10.39
C ILE A 114 -16.92 10.61 11.20
N TYR A 115 -16.17 11.48 10.54
CA TYR A 115 -15.49 12.62 11.15
C TYR A 115 -16.47 13.53 11.89
N ASP A 116 -17.55 13.97 11.23
CA ASP A 116 -18.52 14.89 11.84
C ASP A 116 -19.24 14.28 13.04
N LEU A 117 -19.62 13.01 12.96
CA LEU A 117 -20.27 12.31 14.08
C LEU A 117 -19.30 12.15 15.25
N ALA A 118 -18.03 11.79 14.99
CA ALA A 118 -17.03 11.62 16.04
C ALA A 118 -16.65 12.95 16.69
N LYS A 119 -16.47 14.01 15.90
CA LYS A 119 -16.24 15.38 16.37
C LYS A 119 -17.38 15.87 17.26
N ARG A 120 -18.64 15.63 16.88
CA ARG A 120 -19.81 15.98 17.72
C ARG A 120 -19.84 15.17 19.01
N HIS A 121 -19.47 13.89 18.97
CA HIS A 121 -19.38 13.07 20.18
C HIS A 121 -18.31 13.59 21.15
N LEU A 122 -17.13 13.98 20.67
CA LEU A 122 -16.07 14.60 21.49
C LEU A 122 -16.58 15.85 22.24
N VAL A 123 -17.28 16.74 21.53
CA VAL A 123 -17.77 18.00 22.12
C VAL A 123 -18.95 17.76 23.05
N ASN A 124 -19.95 17.01 22.59
CA ASN A 124 -21.21 16.86 23.33
C ASN A 124 -21.10 15.92 24.52
N GLU A 125 -20.36 14.81 24.39
CA GLU A 125 -20.26 13.77 25.42
C GLU A 125 -18.99 13.92 26.25
N LEU A 126 -17.83 14.11 25.59
CA LEU A 126 -16.54 14.23 26.28
C LEU A 126 -16.17 15.67 26.66
N LYS A 127 -17.05 16.64 26.38
CA LYS A 127 -16.94 18.05 26.80
C LYS A 127 -15.69 18.77 26.30
N TYR A 128 -15.19 18.36 25.12
CA TYR A 128 -14.21 19.16 24.39
C TYR A 128 -14.78 20.55 24.06
N PRO A 129 -13.93 21.59 23.91
CA PRO A 129 -14.38 22.94 23.60
C PRO A 129 -15.29 23.01 22.36
N GLU A 130 -16.35 23.82 22.42
CA GLU A 130 -17.28 23.99 21.28
C GLU A 130 -16.58 24.52 20.02
N SER A 131 -15.46 25.24 20.19
CA SER A 131 -14.60 25.68 19.09
C SER A 131 -14.08 24.52 18.23
N CYS A 132 -14.00 23.30 18.75
CA CYS A 132 -13.64 22.12 17.95
C CYS A 132 -14.67 21.80 16.85
N LEU A 133 -15.91 22.28 16.95
CA LEU A 133 -16.95 22.02 15.92
C LEU A 133 -16.65 22.70 14.58
N GLN A 134 -15.79 23.73 14.57
CA GLN A 134 -15.44 24.50 13.37
C GLN A 134 -14.59 23.73 12.35
N TYR A 135 -13.91 22.66 12.78
CA TYR A 135 -13.03 21.90 11.89
C TYR A 135 -13.84 21.04 10.92
N GLU A 136 -13.39 20.93 9.68
CA GLU A 136 -14.00 20.09 8.66
C GLU A 136 -13.05 18.98 8.23
N TYR A 137 -13.60 17.86 7.76
CA TYR A 137 -12.78 16.75 7.29
C TYR A 137 -11.97 17.15 6.05
N ASP A 138 -10.64 17.15 6.20
CA ASP A 138 -9.70 17.35 5.10
C ASP A 138 -9.25 16.01 4.49
N ARG A 139 -9.82 15.67 3.33
CA ARG A 139 -9.47 14.47 2.56
C ARG A 139 -8.06 14.48 1.97
N THR A 140 -7.41 15.65 1.88
CA THR A 140 -6.07 15.80 1.30
C THR A 140 -4.95 15.61 2.32
N PHE A 141 -5.31 15.39 3.59
CA PHE A 141 -4.33 15.20 4.66
C PHE A 141 -3.91 13.75 4.86
N PRO A 142 -4.78 12.80 5.26
CA PRO A 142 -4.33 11.45 5.58
C PRO A 142 -4.05 10.62 4.32
N ILE A 143 -3.13 9.66 4.46
CA ILE A 143 -2.94 8.53 3.53
C ILE A 143 -3.01 7.22 4.32
N ARG A 144 -3.14 6.09 3.63
CA ARG A 144 -3.16 4.78 4.26
C ARG A 144 -1.77 4.37 4.76
N GLY A 145 -1.74 3.72 5.92
CA GLY A 145 -0.53 3.13 6.49
C GLY A 145 0.36 4.10 7.27
N LEU A 146 -0.23 5.19 7.77
CA LEU A 146 0.42 6.06 8.76
C LEU A 146 0.48 5.39 10.14
N TYR A 147 1.33 5.93 11.00
CA TYR A 147 1.42 5.55 12.40
C TYR A 147 1.17 6.76 13.29
N TYR A 148 0.38 6.60 14.35
CA TYR A 148 0.29 7.60 15.41
C TYR A 148 1.12 7.17 16.61
N ASP A 149 2.02 8.04 17.06
CA ASP A 149 2.76 7.86 18.30
C ASP A 149 1.96 8.38 19.48
N ARG A 150 1.40 7.47 20.28
CA ARG A 150 0.58 7.86 21.44
C ARG A 150 1.34 8.67 22.50
N LEU A 151 2.64 8.43 22.65
CA LEU A 151 3.43 9.14 23.66
C LEU A 151 3.90 10.52 23.16
N LYS A 152 4.21 10.65 21.87
CA LYS A 152 4.75 11.88 21.29
C LYS A 152 3.73 12.74 20.55
N GLY A 153 2.52 12.22 20.31
CA GLY A 153 1.45 12.93 19.62
C GLY A 153 1.72 13.17 18.13
N CYS A 154 2.62 12.40 17.51
CA CYS A 154 3.03 12.61 16.14
C CYS A 154 2.39 11.59 15.19
N LEU A 155 1.91 12.06 14.04
CA LEU A 155 1.60 11.23 12.88
C LEU A 155 2.87 11.02 12.04
N LEU A 156 3.17 9.76 11.75
CA LEU A 156 4.41 9.32 11.14
C LEU A 156 4.12 8.49 9.89
N LYS A 157 4.80 8.84 8.79
CA LYS A 157 5.04 7.94 7.67
C LYS A 157 6.39 7.25 7.87
N LEU A 158 6.38 5.92 7.82
CA LEU A 158 7.58 5.11 8.00
C LEU A 158 7.97 4.42 6.70
N ASP A 159 9.28 4.27 6.48
CA ASP A 159 9.82 3.36 5.46
C ASP A 159 9.74 1.89 5.92
N PHE A 160 10.00 0.96 5.00
CA PHE A 160 10.05 -0.48 5.27
C PHE A 160 10.96 -0.87 6.47
N PHE A 161 12.02 -0.10 6.73
CA PHE A 161 12.94 -0.35 7.86
C PHE A 161 12.49 0.28 9.18
N GLY A 162 11.30 0.90 9.22
CA GLY A 162 10.80 1.61 10.40
C GLY A 162 11.50 2.95 10.63
N SER A 163 12.02 3.58 9.57
CA SER A 163 12.58 4.93 9.66
C SER A 163 11.54 5.99 9.32
N ILE A 164 11.46 7.05 10.13
CA ILE A 164 10.62 8.22 9.90
C ILE A 164 11.03 8.89 8.59
N GLU A 165 10.04 9.12 7.73
CA GLU A 165 10.20 9.89 6.51
C GLU A 165 10.39 11.38 6.86
N PRO A 166 11.44 12.05 6.34
CA PRO A 166 11.75 13.43 6.75
C PRO A 166 10.60 14.42 6.59
N ASP A 167 9.80 14.24 5.52
CA ASP A 167 8.66 15.09 5.18
C ASP A 167 7.31 14.49 5.60
N GLY A 168 7.32 13.38 6.34
CA GLY A 168 6.14 12.61 6.73
C GLY A 168 5.91 12.56 8.24
N CYS A 169 6.38 13.55 8.99
CA CYS A 169 6.18 13.64 10.44
C CYS A 169 5.39 14.92 10.78
N PHE A 170 4.26 14.77 11.46
CA PHE A 170 3.36 15.87 11.81
C PHE A 170 3.00 15.83 13.30
N PHE A 171 3.05 16.99 13.96
CA PHE A 171 2.50 17.20 15.29
C PHE A 171 1.28 18.12 15.17
N GLY A 172 0.08 17.58 15.41
CA GLY A 172 -1.14 18.23 14.95
C GLY A 172 -1.17 18.35 13.42
N ARG A 173 -1.36 19.57 12.92
CA ARG A 173 -1.28 19.89 11.48
C ARG A 173 0.08 20.48 11.07
N GLN A 174 0.98 20.69 12.02
CA GLN A 174 2.32 21.21 11.74
C GLN A 174 3.27 20.09 11.33
N ARG A 175 3.88 20.23 10.14
CA ARG A 175 4.98 19.37 9.72
C ARG A 175 6.24 19.67 10.54
N LEU A 176 6.88 18.63 11.06
CA LEU A 176 8.15 18.75 11.78
C LEU A 176 9.34 18.72 10.84
N SER A 177 10.33 19.57 11.13
CA SER A 177 11.64 19.58 10.48
C SER A 177 12.50 18.39 10.92
N LEU A 178 13.53 18.08 10.14
CA LEU A 178 14.48 17.02 10.49
C LEU A 178 15.18 17.27 11.84
N SER A 179 15.41 18.53 12.22
CA SER A 179 15.94 18.92 13.53
C SER A 179 14.99 18.56 14.66
N GLU A 180 13.72 18.93 14.54
CA GLU A 180 12.68 18.63 15.55
C GLU A 180 12.45 17.13 15.69
N ILE A 181 12.45 16.38 14.57
CA ILE A 181 12.38 14.91 14.60
C ILE A 181 13.55 14.33 15.39
N LYS A 182 14.78 14.82 15.16
CA LYS A 182 15.97 14.35 15.89
C LYS A 182 15.94 14.73 17.37
N GLU A 183 15.35 15.87 17.71
CA GLU A 183 15.19 16.27 19.11
C GLU A 183 14.16 15.38 19.83
N LEU A 184 13.04 15.07 19.17
CA LEU A 184 11.97 14.26 19.75
C LEU A 184 12.31 12.76 19.83
N TYR A 185 12.95 12.23 18.79
CA TYR A 185 13.20 10.79 18.63
C TYR A 185 14.67 10.39 18.76
N GLY A 186 15.61 11.33 18.80
CA GLY A 186 17.06 11.09 18.78
C GLY A 186 17.61 10.69 17.40
N THR A 187 16.91 9.78 16.73
CA THR A 187 17.19 9.31 15.38
C THR A 187 15.90 9.14 14.59
N ARG A 188 15.99 9.01 13.26
CA ARG A 188 14.80 8.70 12.45
C ARG A 188 14.35 7.25 12.60
N HIS A 189 15.23 6.34 13.01
CA HIS A 189 14.86 4.93 13.13
C HIS A 189 14.07 4.69 14.42
N ILE A 190 12.85 4.18 14.29
CA ILE A 190 12.01 3.81 15.43
C ILE A 190 12.53 2.50 16.01
N GLY A 191 13.04 2.56 17.25
CA GLY A 191 13.48 1.39 17.99
C GLY A 191 12.33 0.48 18.41
N ARG A 192 12.65 -0.76 18.81
CA ARG A 192 11.65 -1.77 19.21
C ARG A 192 10.72 -1.31 20.32
N ASP A 193 11.24 -0.59 21.32
CA ASP A 193 10.43 -0.16 22.46
C ASP A 193 9.53 1.02 22.10
N GLN A 194 10.03 1.98 21.29
CA GLN A 194 9.21 3.06 20.71
C GLN A 194 8.08 2.49 19.84
N ALA A 195 8.36 1.48 19.03
CA ALA A 195 7.38 0.83 18.15
C ALA A 195 6.17 0.26 18.90
N ARG A 196 6.28 -0.07 20.19
CA ARG A 196 5.15 -0.58 21.01
C ARG A 196 4.09 0.48 21.30
N HIS A 197 4.47 1.75 21.22
CA HIS A 197 3.57 2.87 21.47
C HIS A 197 2.89 3.38 20.20
N LEU A 198 3.40 2.97 19.04
CA LEU A 198 2.82 3.31 17.75
C LEU A 198 1.52 2.54 17.49
N VAL A 199 0.54 3.25 16.94
CA VAL A 199 -0.71 2.70 16.43
C VAL A 199 -0.68 2.79 14.92
N GLY A 200 -0.82 1.66 14.24
CA GLY A 200 -0.88 1.62 12.78
C GLY A 200 -2.28 1.95 12.26
N LEU A 201 -2.39 3.01 11.46
CA LEU A 201 -3.61 3.46 10.79
C LEU A 201 -3.65 2.84 9.38
N MET A 202 -3.97 1.54 9.34
CA MET A 202 -3.79 0.67 8.17
C MET A 202 -5.06 0.52 7.32
N ASP A 203 -6.19 1.07 7.73
CA ASP A 203 -7.45 1.00 7.01
C ASP A 203 -7.93 2.40 6.56
N VAL A 204 -8.93 2.41 5.69
CA VAL A 204 -9.54 3.66 5.18
C VAL A 204 -10.44 4.31 6.24
N PHE A 205 -10.97 3.54 7.20
CA PHE A 205 -11.78 4.07 8.31
C PHE A 205 -10.95 4.96 9.25
N CYS A 206 -9.65 4.70 9.36
CA CYS A 206 -8.71 5.51 10.13
C CYS A 206 -8.42 6.89 9.50
N PHE A 207 -8.89 7.22 8.29
CA PHE A 207 -8.65 8.54 7.71
C PHE A 207 -9.34 9.63 8.52
N SER A 208 -10.60 9.40 8.90
CA SER A 208 -11.33 10.29 9.80
C SER A 208 -10.66 10.41 11.17
N GLU A 209 -10.17 9.30 11.71
CA GLU A 209 -9.43 9.27 12.99
C GLU A 209 -8.13 10.07 12.92
N ALA A 210 -7.29 9.85 11.91
CA ALA A 210 -6.03 10.56 11.72
C ALA A 210 -6.24 12.08 11.60
N CYS A 211 -7.24 12.45 10.79
CA CYS A 211 -7.62 13.84 10.53
C CYS A 211 -8.11 14.50 11.83
N LEU A 212 -9.01 13.83 12.57
CA LEU A 212 -9.58 14.34 13.81
C LEU A 212 -8.53 14.47 14.92
N ILE A 213 -7.64 13.48 15.09
CA ILE A 213 -6.53 13.58 16.04
C ILE A 213 -5.66 14.79 15.70
N ALA A 214 -5.30 14.99 14.43
CA ALA A 214 -4.47 16.10 14.01
C ALA A 214 -5.14 17.47 14.28
N ASP A 215 -6.44 17.60 14.02
CA ASP A 215 -7.20 18.82 14.30
C ASP A 215 -7.32 19.12 15.79
N ILE A 216 -7.62 18.11 16.59
CA ILE A 216 -7.74 18.28 18.04
C ILE A 216 -6.38 18.63 18.63
N VAL A 217 -5.30 17.94 18.26
CA VAL A 217 -3.95 18.31 18.71
C VAL A 217 -3.61 19.75 18.28
N GLN A 218 -3.92 20.13 17.03
CA GLN A 218 -3.70 21.51 16.56
C GLN A 218 -4.50 22.54 17.35
N HIS A 219 -5.74 22.22 17.70
CA HIS A 219 -6.59 23.08 18.52
C HIS A 219 -5.95 23.44 19.86
N PHE A 220 -5.40 22.43 20.55
CA PHE A 220 -4.74 22.65 21.84
C PHE A 220 -3.44 23.45 21.68
N ILE A 221 -2.67 23.20 20.61
CA ILE A 221 -1.46 23.98 20.29
C ILE A 221 -1.81 25.46 20.08
N ASP A 222 -2.80 25.75 19.23
CA ASP A 222 -3.20 27.11 18.89
C ASP A 222 -3.78 27.86 20.11
N ALA A 223 -4.55 27.15 20.94
CA ALA A 223 -5.10 27.66 22.19
C ALA A 223 -4.08 27.74 23.33
N LYS A 224 -2.85 27.25 23.14
CA LYS A 224 -1.79 27.16 24.16
C LYS A 224 -2.24 26.41 25.42
N LEU A 225 -3.00 25.33 25.23
CA LEU A 225 -3.47 24.44 26.29
C LEU A 225 -2.47 23.29 26.47
N GLU A 226 -2.24 22.90 27.72
CA GLU A 226 -1.50 21.67 28.02
C GLU A 226 -2.40 20.45 27.79
N PHE A 227 -1.82 19.37 27.25
CA PHE A 227 -2.52 18.11 27.00
C PHE A 227 -1.57 16.92 27.01
N ASP A 228 -2.11 15.73 27.24
CA ASP A 228 -1.42 14.47 27.00
C ASP A 228 -1.90 13.88 25.65
N PRO A 229 -0.99 13.63 24.68
CA PRO A 229 -1.38 13.06 23.40
C PRO A 229 -2.02 11.67 23.47
N SER A 230 -1.75 10.93 24.56
CA SER A 230 -2.33 9.60 24.81
C SER A 230 -3.82 9.70 25.09
N TYR A 231 -4.23 10.66 25.93
CA TYR A 231 -5.65 10.88 26.25
C TYR A 231 -6.43 11.41 25.05
N ILE A 232 -5.85 12.33 24.28
CA ILE A 232 -6.48 12.79 23.03
C ILE A 232 -6.73 11.60 22.09
N TYR A 233 -5.74 10.72 21.93
CA TYR A 233 -5.92 9.52 21.11
C TYR A 233 -7.01 8.60 21.65
N GLU A 234 -7.03 8.34 22.96
CA GLU A 234 -8.04 7.50 23.59
C GLU A 234 -9.46 8.05 23.40
N ASP A 235 -9.65 9.35 23.59
CA ASP A 235 -10.95 10.04 23.45
C ASP A 235 -11.42 10.08 21.98
N VAL A 236 -10.51 10.35 21.04
CA VAL A 236 -10.82 10.30 19.61
C VAL A 236 -11.16 8.87 19.19
N ASN A 237 -10.36 7.89 19.60
CA ASN A 237 -10.60 6.49 19.29
C ASN A 237 -11.94 6.02 19.88
N GLN A 238 -12.25 6.39 21.13
CA GLN A 238 -13.54 6.12 21.76
C GLN A 238 -14.70 6.71 20.95
N SER A 239 -14.55 7.94 20.46
CA SER A 239 -15.56 8.61 19.65
C SER A 239 -15.77 7.91 18.31
N ILE A 240 -14.70 7.55 17.60
CA ILE A 240 -14.77 6.76 16.36
C ILE A 240 -15.45 5.41 16.62
N GLN A 241 -15.04 4.69 17.67
CA GLN A 241 -15.64 3.41 18.05
C GLN A 241 -17.12 3.54 18.42
N HIS A 242 -17.52 4.61 19.11
CA HIS A 242 -18.93 4.89 19.41
C HIS A 242 -19.74 5.05 18.12
N VAL A 243 -19.23 5.81 17.15
CA VAL A 243 -19.90 6.04 15.88
C VAL A 243 -20.07 4.73 15.09
N HIS A 244 -19.08 3.84 15.09
CA HIS A 244 -19.19 2.51 14.46
C HIS A 244 -20.14 1.55 15.20
N ARG A 245 -20.13 1.54 16.54
CA ARG A 245 -20.89 0.56 17.34
C ARG A 245 -22.35 0.97 17.58
N SER A 246 -22.65 2.26 17.57
CA SER A 246 -24.01 2.80 17.77
C SER A 246 -24.96 2.46 16.60
N GLY A 247 -24.43 2.09 15.44
CA GLY A 247 -25.19 1.85 14.22
C GLY A 247 -25.65 3.14 13.52
N LEU A 248 -25.21 4.32 13.98
CA LEU A 248 -25.55 5.61 13.37
C LEU A 248 -25.09 5.68 11.91
N ILE A 249 -23.84 5.28 11.63
CA ILE A 249 -23.30 5.20 10.27
C ILE A 249 -24.19 4.31 9.40
N HIS A 250 -24.48 3.09 9.86
CA HIS A 250 -25.23 2.12 9.06
C HIS A 250 -26.61 2.65 8.69
N ARG A 251 -27.32 3.28 9.63
CA ARG A 251 -28.64 3.87 9.37
C ARG A 251 -28.56 5.01 8.35
N GLN A 252 -27.58 5.90 8.46
CA GLN A 252 -27.40 7.02 7.53
C GLN A 252 -27.03 6.54 6.12
N ILE A 253 -26.17 5.52 6.02
CA ILE A 253 -25.81 4.91 4.73
C ILE A 253 -27.05 4.29 4.10
N LEU A 254 -27.84 3.53 4.85
CA LEU A 254 -29.03 2.86 4.31
C LEU A 254 -30.19 3.81 3.99
N SER A 255 -30.23 5.01 4.57
CA SER A 255 -31.24 6.02 4.22
C SER A 255 -30.95 6.75 2.91
N GLU A 256 -29.67 6.87 2.52
CA GLU A 256 -29.23 7.53 1.28
C GLU A 256 -28.11 6.69 0.60
N PRO A 257 -28.37 5.41 0.22
CA PRO A 257 -27.32 4.50 -0.22
C PRO A 257 -26.59 5.00 -1.47
N GLU A 258 -27.25 5.70 -2.37
CA GLU A 258 -26.66 6.29 -3.57
C GLU A 258 -25.57 7.34 -3.31
N LYS A 259 -25.63 7.98 -2.15
CA LYS A 259 -24.63 8.97 -1.72
C LYS A 259 -23.39 8.30 -1.17
N PHE A 260 -23.54 7.19 -0.45
CA PHE A 260 -22.45 6.57 0.30
C PHE A 260 -21.87 5.33 -0.37
N LEU A 261 -22.65 4.58 -1.15
CA LEU A 261 -22.26 3.33 -1.80
C LEU A 261 -22.03 3.54 -3.30
N ILE A 262 -20.83 3.21 -3.76
CA ILE A 262 -20.48 3.23 -5.18
C ILE A 262 -21.05 1.97 -5.83
N LYS A 263 -22.13 2.17 -6.60
CA LYS A 263 -22.80 1.11 -7.35
C LYS A 263 -21.97 0.72 -8.59
N LYS A 264 -21.14 -0.31 -8.47
CA LYS A 264 -20.38 -0.86 -9.62
C LYS A 264 -21.00 -2.16 -10.12
N SER A 265 -21.25 -2.21 -11.43
CA SER A 265 -22.01 -3.27 -12.11
C SER A 265 -21.27 -4.60 -12.33
N GLN A 266 -20.01 -4.73 -11.87
CA GLN A 266 -19.17 -5.90 -12.21
C GLN A 266 -18.81 -6.82 -11.05
N VAL A 267 -18.94 -6.41 -9.78
CA VAL A 267 -18.68 -7.30 -8.63
C VAL A 267 -19.63 -8.50 -8.68
N PHE A 268 -20.91 -8.27 -8.99
CA PHE A 268 -21.88 -9.34 -9.19
C PHE A 268 -21.45 -10.32 -10.28
N ARG A 269 -20.96 -9.80 -11.41
CA ARG A 269 -20.50 -10.62 -12.54
C ARG A 269 -19.34 -11.53 -12.11
N PHE A 270 -18.42 -11.01 -11.31
CA PHE A 270 -17.33 -11.80 -10.76
C PHE A 270 -17.82 -12.92 -9.83
N LEU A 271 -18.70 -12.61 -8.87
CA LEU A 271 -19.29 -13.60 -7.96
C LEU A 271 -20.08 -14.68 -8.72
N LYS A 272 -20.89 -14.26 -9.70
CA LYS A 272 -21.68 -15.17 -10.55
C LYS A 272 -20.77 -16.09 -11.37
N MET A 273 -19.74 -15.55 -12.00
CA MET A 273 -18.75 -16.33 -12.75
C MET A 273 -18.09 -17.40 -11.86
N LEU A 274 -17.75 -17.07 -10.61
CA LEU A 274 -17.19 -18.05 -9.67
C LEU A 274 -18.19 -19.17 -9.36
N LYS A 275 -19.45 -18.83 -9.12
CA LYS A 275 -20.53 -19.81 -8.87
C LYS A 275 -20.78 -20.72 -10.07
N GLU A 276 -20.87 -20.17 -11.27
CA GLU A 276 -21.05 -20.92 -12.53
C GLU A 276 -19.89 -21.90 -12.77
N LYS A 277 -18.68 -21.54 -12.32
CA LYS A 277 -17.49 -22.42 -12.35
C LYS A 277 -17.43 -23.41 -11.18
N GLY A 278 -18.51 -23.57 -10.42
CA GLY A 278 -18.62 -24.52 -9.32
C GLY A 278 -17.78 -24.17 -8.08
N LYS A 279 -17.27 -22.93 -7.98
CA LYS A 279 -16.47 -22.50 -6.83
C LYS A 279 -17.37 -22.26 -5.62
N LYS A 280 -16.81 -22.48 -4.42
CA LYS A 280 -17.48 -22.22 -3.14
C LYS A 280 -17.20 -20.81 -2.69
N LEU A 281 -18.22 -20.11 -2.20
CA LEU A 281 -18.11 -18.70 -1.80
C LEU A 281 -18.52 -18.54 -0.34
N PHE A 282 -17.81 -17.72 0.43
CA PHE A 282 -18.25 -17.32 1.75
C PHE A 282 -18.03 -15.83 2.03
N LEU A 283 -18.94 -15.24 2.81
CA LEU A 283 -18.83 -13.88 3.33
C LEU A 283 -18.43 -13.94 4.80
N LEU A 284 -17.41 -13.18 5.19
CA LEU A 284 -16.93 -13.07 6.57
C LEU A 284 -16.68 -11.60 6.91
N THR A 285 -17.61 -10.97 7.62
CA THR A 285 -17.57 -9.53 7.91
C THR A 285 -17.80 -9.22 9.38
N ASN A 286 -17.24 -8.09 9.83
CA ASN A 286 -17.51 -7.52 11.15
C ASN A 286 -18.83 -6.75 11.21
N SER A 287 -19.39 -6.38 10.05
CA SER A 287 -20.64 -5.65 9.95
C SER A 287 -21.85 -6.50 10.37
N PRO A 288 -22.90 -5.90 10.96
CA PRO A 288 -24.14 -6.59 11.29
C PRO A 288 -24.93 -6.94 10.02
N PHE A 289 -25.71 -8.03 10.09
CA PHE A 289 -26.38 -8.55 8.89
C PHE A 289 -27.36 -7.57 8.25
N TYR A 290 -28.16 -6.82 9.02
CA TYR A 290 -29.11 -5.86 8.44
C TYR A 290 -28.42 -4.83 7.54
N PHE A 291 -27.19 -4.43 7.89
CA PHE A 291 -26.42 -3.45 7.13
C PHE A 291 -25.89 -4.07 5.84
N VAL A 292 -25.30 -5.26 5.95
CA VAL A 292 -24.82 -6.06 4.82
C VAL A 292 -25.96 -6.36 3.85
N ASP A 293 -27.12 -6.78 4.36
CA ASP A 293 -28.29 -7.11 3.54
C ASP A 293 -28.83 -5.89 2.79
N GLY A 294 -29.00 -4.76 3.48
CA GLY A 294 -29.44 -3.51 2.84
C GLY A 294 -28.48 -3.04 1.75
N GLY A 295 -27.17 -3.03 2.04
CA GLY A 295 -26.18 -2.61 1.07
C GLY A 295 -26.01 -3.60 -0.09
N MET A 296 -26.00 -4.91 0.16
CA MET A 296 -25.96 -5.92 -0.91
C MET A 296 -27.17 -5.86 -1.83
N ARG A 297 -28.37 -5.65 -1.28
CA ARG A 297 -29.58 -5.42 -2.10
C ARG A 297 -29.40 -4.22 -3.01
N TYR A 298 -28.95 -3.08 -2.47
CA TYR A 298 -28.69 -1.88 -3.27
C TYR A 298 -27.63 -2.10 -4.37
N LEU A 299 -26.51 -2.74 -4.02
CA LEU A 299 -25.41 -3.01 -4.96
C LEU A 299 -25.85 -3.92 -6.11
N LEU A 300 -26.82 -4.80 -5.88
CA LEU A 300 -27.28 -5.82 -6.84
C LEU A 300 -28.63 -5.50 -7.51
N GLU A 301 -29.30 -4.43 -7.09
CA GLU A 301 -30.68 -4.06 -7.48
C GLU A 301 -30.91 -3.88 -9.00
N VAL A 302 -29.89 -3.45 -9.76
CA VAL A 302 -30.02 -3.16 -11.21
C VAL A 302 -30.21 -4.42 -12.07
N LEU A 303 -29.99 -5.60 -11.50
CA LEU A 303 -30.17 -6.87 -12.21
C LEU A 303 -31.56 -7.49 -11.99
N PHE A 304 -32.19 -7.25 -10.83
CA PHE A 304 -33.48 -7.84 -10.49
C PHE A 304 -34.67 -7.22 -11.23
N LEU A 305 -34.61 -5.92 -11.52
CA LEU A 305 -35.64 -5.23 -12.33
C LEU A 305 -35.60 -5.66 -13.81
N ASN A 306 -34.41 -5.84 -14.37
CA ASN A 306 -34.25 -6.22 -15.79
C ASN A 306 -34.61 -7.68 -16.07
N LEU A 307 -34.32 -8.61 -15.13
CA LEU A 307 -34.73 -10.01 -15.25
C LEU A 307 -36.25 -10.20 -15.19
N ASN A 308 -36.95 -9.46 -14.32
CA ASN A 308 -38.41 -9.52 -14.24
C ASN A 308 -39.09 -8.92 -15.47
N LEU A 309 -38.59 -7.79 -16.00
CA LEU A 309 -39.09 -7.22 -17.25
C LEU A 309 -38.86 -8.15 -18.46
N LEU A 310 -37.70 -8.81 -18.55
CA LEU A 310 -37.42 -9.80 -19.59
C LEU A 310 -38.29 -11.05 -19.45
N ASN A 311 -38.49 -11.58 -18.25
CA ASN A 311 -39.38 -12.74 -18.03
C ASN A 311 -40.82 -12.42 -18.42
N VAL A 312 -41.33 -11.23 -18.08
CA VAL A 312 -42.67 -10.78 -18.48
C VAL A 312 -42.76 -10.55 -20.00
N ALA A 313 -41.72 -10.00 -20.64
CA ALA A 313 -41.68 -9.80 -22.09
C ALA A 313 -41.59 -11.12 -22.87
N CYS A 314 -40.81 -12.09 -22.36
CA CYS A 314 -40.60 -13.40 -22.95
C CYS A 314 -41.86 -14.29 -22.80
N GLN A 315 -42.53 -14.25 -21.65
CA GLN A 315 -43.82 -14.92 -21.43
C GLN A 315 -44.96 -14.36 -22.29
N ARG A 316 -44.89 -13.08 -22.69
CA ARG A 316 -45.93 -12.41 -23.50
C ARG A 316 -45.68 -12.41 -25.00
N ASN A 317 -44.61 -13.05 -25.48
CA ASN A 317 -44.29 -13.18 -26.92
C ASN A 317 -44.25 -11.82 -27.66
N MET A 318 -43.91 -10.73 -26.96
CA MET A 318 -43.92 -9.36 -27.50
C MET A 318 -42.60 -9.03 -28.18
N LYS A 319 -42.43 -9.47 -29.43
CA LYS A 319 -41.20 -9.24 -30.23
C LYS A 319 -40.95 -7.77 -30.64
N ASN A 320 -41.88 -6.85 -30.40
CA ASN A 320 -41.86 -5.52 -31.04
C ASN A 320 -41.69 -4.30 -30.10
N ILE A 321 -41.36 -4.47 -28.81
CA ILE A 321 -41.25 -3.31 -27.89
C ILE A 321 -39.88 -2.60 -27.95
N PHE A 322 -38.84 -3.22 -28.52
CA PHE A 322 -37.48 -2.66 -28.48
C PHE A 322 -37.10 -1.75 -29.66
N ALA A 323 -38.07 -1.19 -30.40
CA ALA A 323 -37.80 -0.34 -31.56
C ALA A 323 -37.64 1.17 -31.24
N TYR A 324 -37.90 1.62 -30.01
CA TYR A 324 -38.03 3.07 -29.71
C TYR A 324 -37.08 3.65 -28.66
N SER A 325 -36.06 2.90 -28.23
CA SER A 325 -35.02 3.44 -27.35
C SER A 325 -33.67 3.01 -27.88
N ASN A 326 -32.82 3.98 -28.23
CA ASN A 326 -31.42 3.81 -28.63
C ASN A 326 -30.63 3.01 -27.59
N ILE A 327 -30.78 1.69 -27.61
CA ILE A 327 -30.21 0.78 -26.64
C ILE A 327 -29.28 -0.16 -27.41
N LEU A 328 -28.00 0.22 -27.39
CA LEU A 328 -26.84 -0.63 -27.62
C LEU A 328 -26.74 -1.83 -26.64
N CYS A 329 -27.76 -2.13 -25.81
CA CYS A 329 -27.70 -3.22 -24.82
C CYS A 329 -27.99 -4.62 -25.36
N ILE A 330 -28.58 -4.83 -26.54
CA ILE A 330 -29.05 -6.19 -26.91
C ILE A 330 -27.86 -7.16 -27.10
N ASP A 331 -26.79 -6.74 -27.77
CA ASP A 331 -25.59 -7.59 -27.96
C ASP A 331 -24.75 -7.75 -26.68
N TYR A 332 -24.81 -6.76 -25.77
CA TYR A 332 -24.21 -6.85 -24.44
C TYR A 332 -25.00 -7.81 -23.53
N PHE A 333 -26.33 -7.88 -23.70
CA PHE A 333 -27.22 -8.74 -22.92
C PHE A 333 -27.19 -10.21 -23.36
N HIS A 334 -27.07 -10.47 -24.67
CA HIS A 334 -26.99 -11.86 -25.16
C HIS A 334 -25.75 -12.61 -24.66
N ASN A 335 -24.66 -11.90 -24.35
CA ASN A 335 -23.46 -12.46 -23.73
C ASN A 335 -23.55 -12.63 -22.20
N LEU A 336 -24.56 -12.05 -21.54
CA LEU A 336 -24.78 -12.12 -20.08
C LEU A 336 -25.75 -13.23 -19.66
N VAL A 337 -26.63 -13.66 -20.57
CA VAL A 337 -27.60 -14.73 -20.34
C VAL A 337 -27.11 -15.99 -21.05
N GLY A 338 -26.06 -16.61 -20.49
CA GLY A 338 -25.77 -18.01 -20.78
C GLY A 338 -26.98 -18.86 -20.40
N GLN A 339 -27.40 -19.74 -21.30
CA GLN A 339 -28.47 -20.69 -21.05
C GLN A 339 -28.06 -21.66 -19.92
N ASP A 340 -29.04 -22.01 -19.09
CA ASP A 340 -29.02 -23.07 -18.08
C ASP A 340 -28.32 -22.79 -16.73
N GLN A 341 -28.98 -21.98 -15.89
CA GLN A 341 -29.26 -22.27 -14.47
C GLN A 341 -30.26 -21.23 -13.92
N HIS A 342 -31.36 -21.69 -13.33
CA HIS A 342 -32.41 -20.85 -12.74
C HIS A 342 -31.86 -20.14 -11.48
N PHE A 343 -31.31 -18.93 -11.63
CA PHE A 343 -31.17 -17.97 -10.54
C PHE A 343 -32.52 -17.24 -10.46
N ASP A 344 -33.33 -17.53 -9.44
CA ASP A 344 -34.65 -16.90 -9.27
C ASP A 344 -34.54 -15.42 -8.91
N GLY A 345 -33.34 -14.99 -8.51
CA GLY A 345 -32.97 -13.59 -8.37
C GLY A 345 -33.70 -12.91 -7.22
N ASN A 346 -33.95 -13.61 -6.12
CA ASN A 346 -34.66 -13.02 -4.99
C ASN A 346 -33.75 -12.68 -3.81
N SER A 347 -32.59 -13.34 -3.66
CA SER A 347 -31.68 -13.09 -2.53
C SER A 347 -30.20 -13.21 -2.94
N TRP A 348 -29.43 -12.16 -2.70
CA TRP A 348 -27.97 -12.17 -2.92
C TRP A 348 -27.24 -13.26 -2.12
N ARG A 349 -27.86 -13.77 -1.06
CA ARG A 349 -27.30 -14.84 -0.20
C ARG A 349 -27.08 -16.13 -0.96
N GLU A 350 -27.83 -16.39 -2.02
CA GLU A 350 -27.65 -17.58 -2.88
C GLU A 350 -26.27 -17.60 -3.55
N LEU A 351 -25.63 -16.44 -3.71
CA LEU A 351 -24.25 -16.33 -4.18
C LEU A 351 -23.22 -16.84 -3.17
N PHE A 352 -23.60 -17.14 -1.93
CA PHE A 352 -22.67 -17.54 -0.87
C PHE A 352 -23.11 -18.88 -0.26
N ASP A 353 -22.17 -19.82 -0.16
CA ASP A 353 -22.39 -21.08 0.56
C ASP A 353 -22.42 -20.85 2.08
N VAL A 354 -21.75 -19.80 2.59
CA VAL A 354 -21.71 -19.44 4.01
C VAL A 354 -21.71 -17.91 4.17
N VAL A 355 -22.61 -17.38 5.00
CA VAL A 355 -22.65 -15.94 5.35
C VAL A 355 -22.43 -15.77 6.85
N ILE A 356 -21.32 -15.13 7.22
CA ILE A 356 -20.94 -14.84 8.60
C ILE A 356 -20.84 -13.33 8.80
N ALA A 357 -21.71 -12.79 9.64
CA ALA A 357 -21.74 -11.39 10.08
C ALA A 357 -21.22 -11.27 11.52
N GLN A 358 -20.85 -10.07 11.97
CA GLN A 358 -20.24 -9.83 13.30
C GLN A 358 -19.16 -10.87 13.69
N ALA A 359 -18.26 -11.17 12.73
CA ALA A 359 -17.23 -12.19 12.89
C ALA A 359 -16.20 -11.85 13.97
N ASN A 360 -16.05 -10.56 14.33
CA ASN A 360 -15.04 -10.05 15.25
C ASN A 360 -13.60 -10.37 14.80
N LYS A 361 -13.30 -10.20 13.51
CA LYS A 361 -11.92 -10.16 13.01
C LYS A 361 -11.14 -9.02 13.68
N PRO A 362 -9.86 -9.20 14.06
CA PRO A 362 -9.03 -10.40 13.87
C PRO A 362 -9.20 -11.49 14.93
N THR A 363 -9.97 -11.26 16.00
CA THR A 363 -10.18 -12.21 17.10
C THR A 363 -10.77 -13.53 16.61
N PHE A 364 -11.57 -13.52 15.54
CA PHE A 364 -12.04 -14.72 14.83
C PHE A 364 -10.95 -15.78 14.58
N TYR A 365 -9.74 -15.34 14.21
CA TYR A 365 -8.67 -16.25 13.80
C TYR A 365 -7.95 -16.94 14.96
N ASN A 366 -8.08 -16.43 16.20
CA ASN A 366 -7.36 -16.95 17.37
C ASN A 366 -8.25 -17.17 18.60
N SER A 367 -9.57 -17.19 18.43
CA SER A 367 -10.53 -17.41 19.52
C SER A 367 -11.18 -18.79 19.46
N ASP A 368 -11.93 -19.12 20.50
CA ASP A 368 -12.81 -20.29 20.57
C ASP A 368 -14.31 -19.87 20.68
N HIS A 369 -14.67 -18.68 20.16
CA HIS A 369 -16.07 -18.24 20.16
C HIS A 369 -16.94 -19.17 19.29
N PRO A 370 -18.11 -19.62 19.77
CA PRO A 370 -19.00 -20.47 18.99
C PRO A 370 -19.79 -19.67 17.95
N PHE A 371 -20.11 -20.32 16.83
CA PHE A 371 -21.09 -19.79 15.87
C PHE A 371 -22.50 -19.80 16.46
N ARG A 372 -23.30 -18.79 16.09
CA ARG A 372 -24.73 -18.69 16.41
C ARG A 372 -25.52 -18.45 15.13
N VAL A 373 -26.66 -19.11 14.96
CA VAL A 373 -27.57 -18.80 13.85
C VAL A 373 -28.28 -17.50 14.18
N TYR A 374 -28.37 -16.60 13.22
CA TYR A 374 -29.10 -15.35 13.34
C TYR A 374 -30.47 -15.48 12.68
N ASP A 375 -31.53 -15.38 13.48
CA ASP A 375 -32.91 -15.38 13.01
C ASP A 375 -33.25 -13.99 12.46
N THR A 376 -33.23 -13.87 11.13
CA THR A 376 -33.50 -12.61 10.42
C THR A 376 -34.91 -12.06 10.63
N GLN A 377 -35.89 -12.88 11.04
CA GLN A 377 -37.27 -12.42 11.26
C GLN A 377 -37.44 -11.89 12.69
N LYS A 378 -36.77 -12.51 13.66
CA LYS A 378 -36.87 -12.13 15.08
C LYS A 378 -35.78 -11.17 15.53
N ASP A 379 -34.77 -10.93 14.70
CA ASP A 379 -33.57 -10.15 15.05
C ASP A 379 -32.89 -10.69 16.32
N THR A 380 -32.72 -12.02 16.40
CA THR A 380 -32.15 -12.68 17.59
C THR A 380 -31.18 -13.80 17.20
N LEU A 381 -30.25 -14.11 18.11
CA LEU A 381 -29.35 -15.25 17.98
C LEU A 381 -29.98 -16.49 18.60
N THR A 382 -29.95 -17.60 17.86
CA THR A 382 -30.30 -18.91 18.41
C THR A 382 -29.12 -19.47 19.20
N PHE A 383 -29.42 -20.17 20.30
CA PHE A 383 -28.41 -20.78 21.16
C PHE A 383 -28.11 -22.25 20.80
N THR A 384 -28.66 -22.73 19.69
CA THR A 384 -28.37 -24.06 19.16
C THR A 384 -26.92 -24.15 18.70
N ALA A 385 -26.28 -25.29 18.95
CA ALA A 385 -24.94 -25.55 18.43
C ALA A 385 -24.98 -25.57 16.89
N VAL A 386 -23.98 -24.94 16.28
CA VAL A 386 -23.80 -24.93 14.83
C VAL A 386 -22.76 -25.98 14.47
N ASP A 387 -23.23 -27.13 14.00
CA ASP A 387 -22.42 -28.26 13.52
C ASP A 387 -22.29 -28.30 11.99
N LYS A 388 -23.18 -27.60 11.29
CA LYS A 388 -23.18 -27.40 9.83
C LYS A 388 -23.65 -26.01 9.43
N PHE A 389 -23.11 -25.52 8.32
CA PHE A 389 -23.65 -24.34 7.64
C PHE A 389 -24.75 -24.77 6.67
N LEU A 390 -25.90 -24.12 6.74
CA LEU A 390 -27.08 -24.40 5.93
C LEU A 390 -27.28 -23.29 4.89
N PRO A 391 -27.79 -23.61 3.69
CA PRO A 391 -28.16 -22.61 2.69
C PRO A 391 -29.11 -21.55 3.26
N ASP A 392 -28.93 -20.30 2.79
CA ASP A 392 -29.71 -19.11 3.15
C ASP A 392 -29.74 -18.71 4.63
N GLN A 393 -29.00 -19.41 5.49
CA GLN A 393 -28.82 -19.07 6.90
C GLN A 393 -27.68 -18.07 7.09
N VAL A 394 -27.82 -17.25 8.13
CA VAL A 394 -26.83 -16.25 8.53
C VAL A 394 -26.26 -16.65 9.87
N TYR A 395 -24.94 -16.53 10.02
CA TYR A 395 -24.23 -16.91 11.23
C TYR A 395 -23.54 -15.69 11.82
N TYR A 396 -23.52 -15.61 13.15
CA TYR A 396 -22.79 -14.58 13.87
C TYR A 396 -21.62 -15.20 14.64
N HIS A 397 -20.57 -14.40 14.83
CA HIS A 397 -19.38 -14.74 15.61
C HIS A 397 -18.65 -15.97 15.04
N GLY A 398 -18.36 -16.95 15.89
CA GLY A 398 -17.56 -18.12 15.53
C GLY A 398 -16.05 -17.89 15.61
N CYS A 399 -15.32 -18.90 15.16
CA CYS A 399 -13.88 -18.85 15.05
C CYS A 399 -13.37 -19.71 13.88
N LEU A 400 -12.14 -19.43 13.46
CA LEU A 400 -11.49 -20.15 12.36
C LEU A 400 -11.42 -21.67 12.61
N LYS A 401 -11.14 -22.09 13.84
CA LYS A 401 -11.05 -23.51 14.21
C LYS A 401 -12.35 -24.26 13.93
N SER A 402 -13.48 -23.75 14.42
CA SER A 402 -14.80 -24.33 14.14
C SER A 402 -15.18 -24.21 12.67
N PHE A 403 -14.84 -23.10 12.02
CA PHE A 403 -15.09 -22.92 10.58
C PHE A 403 -14.42 -24.03 9.76
N LEU A 404 -13.13 -24.27 9.97
CA LEU A 404 -12.37 -25.33 9.29
C LEU A 404 -12.87 -26.74 9.66
N GLN A 405 -13.38 -26.93 10.88
CA GLN A 405 -13.97 -28.20 11.30
C GLN A 405 -15.29 -28.49 10.58
N ILE A 406 -16.11 -27.48 10.34
CA ILE A 406 -17.41 -27.60 9.67
C ILE A 406 -17.23 -27.72 8.16
N THR A 407 -16.48 -26.81 7.54
CA THR A 407 -16.39 -26.72 6.07
C THR A 407 -15.40 -27.69 5.47
N LYS A 408 -14.38 -28.09 6.23
CA LYS A 408 -13.22 -28.88 5.78
C LYS A 408 -12.35 -28.20 4.70
N TRP A 409 -12.64 -26.95 4.33
CA TRP A 409 -11.85 -26.16 3.38
C TRP A 409 -10.49 -25.79 3.99
N LYS A 410 -9.37 -26.17 3.39
CA LYS A 410 -8.04 -26.03 4.02
C LYS A 410 -6.93 -25.66 3.06
N GLY A 411 -5.95 -24.91 3.59
CA GLY A 411 -4.70 -24.63 2.89
C GLY A 411 -4.89 -23.76 1.66
N SER A 412 -4.11 -24.06 0.61
CA SER A 412 -3.97 -23.20 -0.56
C SER A 412 -5.12 -23.23 -1.56
N GLU A 413 -6.13 -24.09 -1.36
CA GLU A 413 -7.35 -24.10 -2.19
C GLU A 413 -8.31 -22.94 -1.84
N VAL A 414 -8.11 -22.30 -0.68
CA VAL A 414 -8.90 -21.18 -0.19
C VAL A 414 -8.17 -19.88 -0.48
N ILE A 415 -8.86 -18.92 -1.08
CA ILE A 415 -8.40 -17.53 -1.17
C ILE A 415 -9.33 -16.61 -0.39
N TYR A 416 -8.77 -15.69 0.39
CA TYR A 416 -9.53 -14.66 1.11
C TYR A 416 -9.19 -13.27 0.59
N PHE A 417 -10.24 -12.52 0.25
CA PHE A 417 -10.20 -11.14 -0.20
C PHE A 417 -10.56 -10.21 0.95
N GLY A 418 -9.74 -9.20 1.19
CA GLY A 418 -9.98 -8.17 2.19
C GLY A 418 -9.19 -6.91 1.86
N ASP A 419 -9.63 -5.78 2.38
CA ASP A 419 -8.89 -4.52 2.22
C ASP A 419 -7.94 -4.30 3.41
N HIS A 420 -8.31 -4.72 4.62
CA HIS A 420 -7.51 -4.46 5.81
C HIS A 420 -6.44 -5.53 6.05
N LEU A 421 -5.19 -5.17 5.73
CA LEU A 421 -4.02 -6.09 5.79
C LEU A 421 -3.85 -6.83 7.15
N LEU A 422 -4.15 -6.18 8.28
CA LEU A 422 -3.92 -6.74 9.61
C LEU A 422 -5.12 -7.47 10.21
N SER A 423 -6.34 -6.98 10.00
CA SER A 423 -7.55 -7.65 10.49
C SER A 423 -7.93 -8.81 9.59
N ASP A 424 -7.84 -8.63 8.27
CA ASP A 424 -8.45 -9.52 7.30
C ASP A 424 -7.46 -10.52 6.72
N LEU A 425 -6.22 -10.10 6.41
CA LEU A 425 -5.30 -10.95 5.63
C LEU A 425 -4.27 -11.68 6.49
N ARG A 426 -3.81 -11.07 7.58
CA ARG A 426 -2.83 -11.70 8.49
C ARG A 426 -3.31 -13.03 9.08
N GLY A 427 -4.60 -13.13 9.44
CA GLY A 427 -5.19 -14.36 9.97
C GLY A 427 -5.21 -15.50 8.95
N PRO A 428 -5.85 -15.31 7.78
CA PRO A 428 -5.85 -16.25 6.67
C PRO A 428 -4.45 -16.65 6.19
N SER A 429 -3.53 -15.68 6.08
CA SER A 429 -2.14 -15.94 5.70
C SER A 429 -1.47 -16.93 6.67
N LYS A 430 -1.65 -16.73 7.99
CA LYS A 430 -1.16 -17.67 9.02
C LYS A 430 -1.90 -19.01 9.03
N ALA A 431 -3.14 -19.05 8.57
CA ALA A 431 -3.92 -20.27 8.39
C ALA A 431 -3.52 -21.07 7.14
N GLY A 432 -2.62 -20.53 6.31
CA GLY A 432 -2.17 -21.15 5.06
C GLY A 432 -3.12 -20.94 3.87
N TRP A 433 -4.11 -20.06 4.00
CA TRP A 433 -4.95 -19.64 2.89
C TRP A 433 -4.19 -18.70 1.95
N ARG A 434 -4.58 -18.69 0.68
CA ARG A 434 -4.20 -17.62 -0.24
C ARG A 434 -4.90 -16.33 0.15
N THR A 435 -4.26 -15.20 -0.14
CA THR A 435 -4.72 -13.87 0.31
C THR A 435 -4.64 -12.88 -0.83
N ALA A 436 -5.70 -12.09 -0.98
CA ALA A 436 -5.80 -11.04 -1.97
C ALA A 436 -6.17 -9.71 -1.29
N ALA A 437 -5.29 -8.70 -1.42
CA ALA A 437 -5.58 -7.36 -0.91
C ALA A 437 -6.34 -6.53 -1.96
N VAL A 438 -7.44 -5.90 -1.55
CA VAL A 438 -8.16 -4.90 -2.36
C VAL A 438 -7.72 -3.50 -1.89
N ILE A 439 -7.02 -2.77 -2.76
CA ILE A 439 -6.38 -1.49 -2.41
C ILE A 439 -6.72 -0.45 -3.48
N ARG A 440 -7.76 0.35 -3.26
CA ARG A 440 -8.31 1.24 -4.29
C ARG A 440 -7.33 2.32 -4.74
N GLU A 441 -6.53 2.82 -3.82
CA GLU A 441 -5.51 3.86 -4.04
C GLU A 441 -4.45 3.43 -5.07
N LEU A 442 -4.37 2.13 -5.36
CA LEU A 442 -3.46 1.55 -6.34
C LEU A 442 -3.69 2.10 -7.75
N GLU A 443 -4.95 2.25 -8.19
CA GLU A 443 -5.25 2.76 -9.54
C GLU A 443 -4.72 4.19 -9.71
N ASP A 444 -5.09 5.08 -8.79
CA ASP A 444 -4.68 6.49 -8.82
C ASP A 444 -3.15 6.64 -8.77
N GLU A 445 -2.48 5.88 -7.89
CA GLU A 445 -1.01 5.95 -7.77
C GLU A 445 -0.30 5.42 -9.02
N ILE A 446 -0.80 4.34 -9.64
CA ILE A 446 -0.26 3.85 -10.93
C ILE A 446 -0.49 4.87 -12.04
N GLU A 447 -1.66 5.50 -12.11
CA GLU A 447 -1.96 6.51 -13.12
C GLU A 447 -1.03 7.72 -13.00
N ILE A 448 -0.78 8.22 -11.78
CA ILE A 448 0.21 9.27 -11.52
C ILE A 448 1.60 8.84 -11.98
N GLN A 449 2.04 7.62 -11.62
CA GLN A 449 3.35 7.09 -11.98
C GLN A 449 3.50 6.87 -13.50
N ASN A 450 2.43 6.54 -14.19
CA ASN A 450 2.40 6.40 -15.65
C ASN A 450 2.41 7.75 -16.39
N GLY A 451 2.15 8.86 -15.67
CA GLY A 451 2.14 10.22 -16.21
C GLY A 451 3.53 10.69 -16.62
N ASP A 452 3.59 11.45 -17.71
CA ASP A 452 4.86 11.92 -18.29
C ASP A 452 5.67 12.77 -17.29
N SER A 453 4.99 13.56 -16.44
CA SER A 453 5.62 14.37 -15.39
C SER A 453 6.40 13.51 -14.39
N TYR A 454 5.79 12.45 -13.87
CA TYR A 454 6.45 11.55 -12.92
C TYR A 454 7.63 10.84 -13.58
N ARG A 455 7.40 10.27 -14.77
CA ARG A 455 8.39 9.48 -15.51
C ARG A 455 9.58 10.31 -15.95
N PHE A 456 9.36 11.58 -16.31
CA PHE A 456 10.42 12.53 -16.58
C PHE A 456 11.32 12.74 -15.36
N GLN A 457 10.73 13.00 -14.19
CA GLN A 457 11.50 13.18 -12.95
C GLN A 457 12.21 11.89 -12.54
N GLN A 458 11.58 10.73 -12.73
CA GLN A 458 12.16 9.42 -12.44
C GLN A 458 13.36 9.12 -13.37
N ALA A 459 13.24 9.39 -14.66
CA ALA A 459 14.33 9.22 -15.63
C ALA A 459 15.51 10.14 -15.29
N LYS A 460 15.24 11.41 -14.97
CA LYS A 460 16.26 12.35 -14.51
C LYS A 460 16.94 11.85 -13.24
N LEU A 461 16.18 11.38 -12.25
CA LEU A 461 16.72 10.84 -11.00
C LEU A 461 17.62 9.62 -11.24
N SER A 462 17.27 8.73 -12.17
CA SER A 462 18.07 7.56 -12.54
C SER A 462 19.47 7.96 -13.04
N ILE A 463 19.54 8.95 -13.94
CA ILE A 463 20.81 9.50 -14.45
C ILE A 463 21.63 10.10 -13.30
N ILE A 464 20.99 10.88 -12.41
CA ILE A 464 21.68 11.48 -11.26
C ILE A 464 22.24 10.42 -10.30
N HIS A 465 21.51 9.32 -10.07
CA HIS A 465 21.99 8.23 -9.23
C HIS A 465 23.20 7.50 -9.83
N ASP A 466 23.21 7.26 -11.15
CA ASP A 466 24.37 6.69 -11.85
C ASP A 466 25.61 7.58 -11.69
N LEU A 467 25.46 8.89 -11.97
CA LEU A 467 26.53 9.87 -11.82
C LEU A 467 27.03 9.96 -10.38
N LEU A 468 26.13 9.97 -9.38
CA LEU A 468 26.51 9.93 -7.97
C LEU A 468 27.29 8.65 -7.63
N GLY A 469 26.90 7.50 -8.18
CA GLY A 469 27.63 6.24 -8.04
C GLY A 469 29.07 6.36 -8.55
N LYS A 470 29.25 6.90 -9.76
CA LYS A 470 30.57 7.17 -10.36
C LYS A 470 31.39 8.15 -9.50
N VAL A 471 30.78 9.25 -9.05
CA VAL A 471 31.42 10.24 -8.17
C VAL A 471 31.89 9.59 -6.87
N HIS A 472 31.09 8.71 -6.26
CA HIS A 472 31.49 8.01 -5.03
C HIS A 472 32.58 6.96 -5.25
N ALA A 473 32.59 6.27 -6.40
CA ALA A 473 33.63 5.31 -6.76
C ALA A 473 35.00 5.97 -7.00
N ALA A 474 35.02 7.16 -7.62
CA ALA A 474 36.23 7.92 -7.91
C ALA A 474 37.00 8.39 -6.65
N VAL A 475 36.37 8.42 -5.48
CA VAL A 475 36.96 8.93 -4.22
C VAL A 475 37.91 7.94 -3.54
N VAL A 476 37.91 6.67 -3.94
CA VAL A 476 38.83 5.67 -3.36
C VAL A 476 40.30 5.99 -3.70
N SER A 477 40.56 6.94 -4.62
CA SER A 477 41.88 7.23 -5.17
C SER A 477 42.46 8.63 -4.90
N THR A 478 41.75 9.62 -4.33
CA THR A 478 42.24 11.02 -4.19
C THR A 478 41.72 11.80 -2.98
N GLU A 479 42.44 12.87 -2.57
CA GLU A 479 41.94 13.86 -1.59
C GLU A 479 40.70 14.59 -2.14
N LYS A 480 39.70 14.83 -1.29
CA LYS A 480 38.44 15.49 -1.67
C LYS A 480 38.64 16.99 -1.94
N GLY A 481 39.08 17.31 -3.16
CA GLY A 481 39.25 18.68 -3.65
C GLY A 481 37.95 19.48 -3.76
N GLN A 482 38.08 20.79 -4.06
CA GLN A 482 36.95 21.72 -4.16
C GLN A 482 36.00 21.37 -5.32
N VAL A 483 36.54 20.93 -6.46
CA VAL A 483 35.78 20.54 -7.66
C VAL A 483 34.84 19.35 -7.36
N TYR A 484 35.35 18.34 -6.66
CA TYR A 484 34.56 17.21 -6.19
C TYR A 484 33.37 17.65 -5.33
N LYS A 485 33.62 18.50 -4.32
CA LYS A 485 32.58 18.97 -3.40
C LYS A 485 31.51 19.78 -4.15
N ALA A 486 31.92 20.60 -5.10
CA ALA A 486 31.00 21.38 -5.93
C ALA A 486 30.08 20.47 -6.76
N LEU A 487 30.64 19.51 -7.50
CA LEU A 487 29.86 18.55 -8.29
C LEU A 487 28.94 17.69 -7.42
N LEU A 488 29.43 17.20 -6.28
CA LEU A 488 28.63 16.42 -5.34
C LEU A 488 27.44 17.22 -4.80
N ASN A 489 27.65 18.48 -4.45
CA ASN A 489 26.58 19.35 -3.96
C ASN A 489 25.53 19.62 -5.04
N GLU A 490 25.97 19.84 -6.28
CA GLU A 490 25.08 20.10 -7.42
C GLU A 490 24.24 18.85 -7.77
N LEU A 491 24.87 17.67 -7.88
CA LEU A 491 24.15 16.40 -8.08
C LEU A 491 23.16 16.13 -6.95
N ASN A 492 23.52 16.43 -5.69
CA ASN A 492 22.60 16.30 -4.57
C ASN A 492 21.45 17.31 -4.59
N ALA A 493 21.66 18.51 -5.12
CA ALA A 493 20.60 19.50 -5.32
C ALA A 493 19.60 19.01 -6.39
N GLU A 494 20.09 18.57 -7.55
CA GLU A 494 19.27 17.97 -8.61
C GLU A 494 18.50 16.74 -8.10
N ARG A 495 19.16 15.86 -7.34
CA ARG A 495 18.53 14.70 -6.71
C ARG A 495 17.35 15.09 -5.84
N ARG A 496 17.51 16.12 -5.00
CA ARG A 496 16.42 16.64 -4.14
C ARG A 496 15.29 17.24 -4.97
N GLN A 497 15.61 18.01 -6.00
CA GLN A 497 14.61 18.60 -6.89
C GLN A 497 13.77 17.52 -7.60
N CYS A 498 14.39 16.47 -8.13
CA CYS A 498 13.66 15.37 -8.78
C CYS A 498 12.74 14.65 -7.81
N ARG A 499 13.22 14.40 -6.58
CA ARG A 499 12.42 13.77 -5.51
C ARG A 499 11.22 14.63 -5.11
N SER A 500 11.41 15.93 -4.90
CA SER A 500 10.30 16.86 -4.65
C SER A 500 9.31 16.86 -5.80
N GLY A 501 9.80 16.99 -7.04
CA GLY A 501 8.95 16.99 -8.23
C GLY A 501 8.12 15.73 -8.42
N MET A 502 8.59 14.56 -7.96
CA MET A 502 7.77 13.34 -7.91
C MET A 502 6.81 13.32 -6.73
N ARG A 503 7.28 13.68 -5.53
CA ARG A 503 6.50 13.72 -4.30
C ARG A 503 5.26 14.61 -4.45
N ASP A 504 5.43 15.79 -5.04
CA ASP A 504 4.41 16.83 -5.14
C ASP A 504 3.27 16.47 -6.12
N LEU A 505 3.39 15.34 -6.84
CA LEU A 505 2.31 14.77 -7.66
C LEU A 505 1.34 13.90 -6.85
N PHE A 506 1.68 13.55 -5.61
CA PHE A 506 0.85 12.75 -4.71
C PHE A 506 0.22 13.62 -3.61
N ASN A 507 -0.23 12.97 -2.53
CA ASN A 507 -0.75 13.65 -1.35
C ASN A 507 0.24 14.73 -0.86
N THR A 508 -0.27 15.95 -0.64
CA THR A 508 0.55 17.13 -0.29
C THR A 508 1.23 16.98 1.08
N SER A 509 0.58 16.28 2.01
CA SER A 509 1.03 16.08 3.38
C SER A 509 2.07 14.95 3.48
N PHE A 510 1.73 13.75 3.01
CA PHE A 510 2.55 12.55 3.21
C PHE A 510 3.08 11.92 1.92
N GLY A 511 2.82 12.47 0.73
CA GLY A 511 3.30 11.94 -0.54
C GLY A 511 2.62 10.63 -0.96
N ALA A 512 3.35 9.78 -1.69
CA ALA A 512 2.85 8.50 -2.19
C ALA A 512 2.48 7.51 -1.07
N THR A 513 1.52 6.60 -1.28
CA THR A 513 1.12 5.61 -0.28
C THR A 513 2.11 4.45 -0.23
N PHE A 514 2.54 3.96 -1.40
CA PHE A 514 3.38 2.77 -1.48
C PHE A 514 4.89 3.07 -1.35
N LEU A 515 5.28 4.33 -1.56
CA LEU A 515 6.68 4.75 -1.57
C LEU A 515 6.93 5.94 -0.64
N THR A 516 8.15 6.00 -0.13
CA THR A 516 8.73 7.18 0.51
C THR A 516 9.34 8.12 -0.53
N ASP A 517 9.58 9.37 -0.16
CA ASP A 517 10.15 10.39 -1.05
C ASP A 517 11.62 10.08 -1.38
N THR A 518 12.23 9.20 -0.58
CA THR A 518 13.56 8.62 -0.87
C THR A 518 13.55 7.48 -1.89
N GLY A 519 12.37 7.04 -2.34
CA GLY A 519 12.17 5.94 -3.29
C GLY A 519 12.19 4.54 -2.65
N ARG A 520 12.13 4.45 -1.31
CA ARG A 520 11.99 3.16 -0.59
C ARG A 520 10.53 2.79 -0.42
N GLU A 521 10.26 1.50 -0.32
CA GLU A 521 8.95 0.98 0.11
C GLU A 521 8.52 1.61 1.43
N SER A 522 7.24 2.00 1.51
CA SER A 522 6.63 2.41 2.77
C SER A 522 6.40 1.19 3.68
N SER A 523 6.18 1.46 4.96
CA SER A 523 5.74 0.42 5.90
C SER A 523 4.42 -0.23 5.46
N PHE A 524 3.52 0.51 4.81
CA PHE A 524 2.31 -0.06 4.21
C PHE A 524 2.63 -1.11 3.15
N SER A 525 3.51 -0.79 2.19
CA SER A 525 3.97 -1.73 1.16
C SER A 525 4.61 -2.98 1.75
N TYR A 526 5.37 -2.83 2.84
CA TYR A 526 5.92 -3.97 3.56
C TYR A 526 4.80 -4.91 4.06
N HIS A 527 3.73 -4.40 4.65
CA HIS A 527 2.61 -5.23 5.12
C HIS A 527 1.88 -5.94 3.97
N ILE A 528 1.76 -5.30 2.79
CA ILE A 528 1.24 -5.96 1.58
C ILE A 528 2.11 -7.15 1.21
N HIS A 529 3.44 -6.96 1.18
CA HIS A 529 4.37 -8.05 0.88
C HIS A 529 4.33 -9.19 1.90
N GLN A 530 4.03 -8.91 3.17
CA GLN A 530 3.92 -9.94 4.20
C GLN A 530 2.62 -10.73 4.11
N TYR A 531 1.48 -10.05 3.89
CA TYR A 531 0.16 -10.64 4.13
C TYR A 531 -0.69 -10.86 2.90
N ALA A 532 -0.32 -10.32 1.75
CA ALA A 532 -1.06 -10.49 0.50
C ALA A 532 -0.23 -11.28 -0.51
N ASP A 533 -0.72 -12.45 -0.94
CA ASP A 533 -0.10 -13.21 -2.03
C ASP A 533 -0.27 -12.48 -3.35
N ILE A 534 -1.43 -11.85 -3.55
CA ILE A 534 -1.73 -10.94 -4.65
C ILE A 534 -2.43 -9.69 -4.14
N TYR A 535 -2.38 -8.60 -4.91
CA TYR A 535 -3.12 -7.37 -4.60
C TYR A 535 -3.61 -6.71 -5.89
N THR A 536 -4.74 -6.02 -5.79
CA THR A 536 -5.37 -5.34 -6.92
C THR A 536 -6.24 -4.18 -6.42
N SER A 537 -6.66 -3.28 -7.30
CA SER A 537 -7.50 -2.14 -6.93
C SER A 537 -8.95 -2.51 -6.62
N LYS A 538 -9.47 -3.56 -7.25
CA LYS A 538 -10.88 -3.99 -7.19
C LYS A 538 -11.06 -5.42 -7.71
N LEU A 539 -12.11 -6.09 -7.23
CA LEU A 539 -12.37 -7.51 -7.54
C LEU A 539 -12.65 -7.77 -9.02
N GLU A 540 -13.30 -6.83 -9.71
CA GLU A 540 -13.64 -6.99 -11.12
C GLU A 540 -12.43 -7.10 -12.05
N ASN A 541 -11.22 -6.74 -11.59
CA ASN A 541 -9.99 -6.94 -12.37
C ASN A 541 -9.72 -8.43 -12.65
N PHE A 542 -10.25 -9.35 -11.83
CA PHE A 542 -10.17 -10.78 -12.10
C PHE A 542 -10.97 -11.23 -13.33
N LEU A 543 -11.94 -10.44 -13.79
CA LEU A 543 -12.70 -10.75 -15.00
C LEU A 543 -11.84 -10.67 -16.27
N SER A 544 -10.71 -9.96 -16.22
CA SER A 544 -9.76 -9.87 -17.32
C SER A 544 -8.79 -11.06 -17.40
N TYR A 545 -8.86 -12.00 -16.46
CA TYR A 545 -7.99 -13.16 -16.41
C TYR A 545 -8.77 -14.45 -16.65
N ALA A 546 -8.17 -15.37 -17.41
CA ALA A 546 -8.73 -16.70 -17.59
C ALA A 546 -8.67 -17.48 -16.26
N PRO A 547 -9.66 -18.34 -15.94
CA PRO A 547 -9.67 -19.11 -14.69
C PRO A 547 -8.47 -20.06 -14.53
N GLU A 548 -7.84 -20.47 -15.63
CA GLU A 548 -6.63 -21.29 -15.66
C GLU A 548 -5.33 -20.49 -15.49
N SER A 549 -5.41 -19.16 -15.38
CA SER A 549 -4.24 -18.29 -15.32
C SER A 549 -3.33 -18.64 -14.15
N TRP A 550 -2.03 -18.65 -14.43
CA TRP A 550 -0.99 -18.75 -13.43
C TRP A 550 -0.33 -17.39 -13.23
N LEU A 551 -0.58 -16.80 -12.07
CA LEU A 551 -0.06 -15.51 -11.67
C LEU A 551 1.31 -15.69 -11.01
N HIS A 552 2.32 -15.05 -11.58
CA HIS A 552 3.72 -15.13 -11.13
C HIS A 552 4.25 -13.77 -10.68
N PRO A 553 5.08 -13.72 -9.62
CA PRO A 553 5.83 -12.52 -9.30
C PRO A 553 6.87 -12.27 -10.42
N PRO A 554 7.11 -11.01 -10.81
CA PRO A 554 8.14 -10.70 -11.80
C PRO A 554 9.52 -11.20 -11.36
N HIS A 555 10.28 -11.79 -12.30
CA HIS A 555 11.55 -12.46 -12.02
C HIS A 555 12.66 -11.53 -11.53
N ASP A 556 12.58 -10.24 -11.85
CA ASP A 556 13.53 -9.21 -11.51
C ASP A 556 13.18 -8.45 -10.21
N ILE A 557 12.03 -8.77 -9.61
CA ILE A 557 11.58 -8.21 -8.34
C ILE A 557 11.99 -9.15 -7.20
N LYS A 558 12.45 -8.56 -6.08
CA LYS A 558 12.91 -9.28 -4.86
C LYS A 558 14.10 -10.23 -5.06
N ILE A 559 14.95 -9.95 -6.04
CA ILE A 559 16.28 -10.57 -6.16
C ILE A 559 17.30 -9.80 -5.30
N MET A 560 18.21 -10.52 -4.63
CA MET A 560 19.22 -9.87 -3.79
C MET A 560 20.19 -9.04 -4.66
N PRO A 561 20.79 -7.95 -4.14
CA PRO A 561 21.64 -7.06 -4.94
C PRO A 561 22.85 -7.73 -5.63
N HIS A 562 23.31 -8.88 -5.14
CA HIS A 562 24.43 -9.63 -5.71
C HIS A 562 24.00 -10.68 -6.77
N ASN A 563 22.69 -10.93 -6.92
CA ASN A 563 22.19 -11.85 -7.93
C ASN A 563 22.23 -11.19 -9.31
N ALA A 564 22.67 -11.96 -10.31
CA ALA A 564 22.66 -11.52 -11.70
C ALA A 564 21.23 -11.18 -12.13
N LYS A 565 21.02 -9.95 -12.60
CA LYS A 565 19.79 -9.55 -13.26
C LYS A 565 19.96 -9.87 -14.74
N VAL A 566 19.14 -10.75 -15.28
CA VAL A 566 19.15 -11.08 -16.72
C VAL A 566 17.97 -10.33 -17.34
N PRO A 567 18.20 -9.21 -18.07
CA PRO A 567 17.13 -8.52 -18.76
C PRO A 567 16.46 -9.43 -19.78
N ALA A 568 15.13 -9.51 -19.75
CA ALA A 568 14.36 -10.23 -20.78
C ALA A 568 14.63 -9.68 -22.20
N SER A 569 14.99 -8.38 -22.30
CA SER A 569 15.38 -7.72 -23.55
C SER A 569 16.65 -8.27 -24.20
N LEU A 570 17.46 -9.06 -23.48
CA LEU A 570 18.59 -9.78 -24.11
C LEU A 570 18.13 -10.88 -25.06
N PHE A 571 16.86 -11.31 -24.97
CA PHE A 571 16.29 -12.40 -25.76
C PHE A 571 15.06 -11.99 -26.58
N SER A 572 14.74 -10.69 -26.66
CA SER A 572 13.72 -10.22 -27.59
C SER A 572 14.24 -10.44 -29.01
N THR A 573 13.79 -11.51 -29.65
CA THR A 573 14.00 -11.76 -31.08
C THR A 573 13.35 -10.63 -31.86
N SER A 574 14.17 -9.99 -32.71
CA SER A 574 13.83 -8.90 -33.63
C SER A 574 12.60 -9.16 -34.48
#